data_AF-A0A842K2A8-F1
#
_entry.id   AF-A0A842K2A8-F1
#
_cell.length_a   1.000
_cell.length_b   1.000
_cell.length_c   1.000
_cell.angle_alpha   90.00
_cell.angle_beta   90.00
_cell.angle_gamma   90.00
#
_symmetry.space_group_name_H-M   'P 1'
#
loop_
_entity.id
_entity.type
_entity.pdbx_description
1 polymer ?
#
loop_
_entity_poly.entity_id
_entity_poly.type
_entity_poly.pdbx_seq_one_letter_code
_entity_poly.pdbx_strand_id
1 'polypeptide(L)'
;MIRSLETTVVPAIDPGHPLALEQADLIVKTLHMLRSQLPQRRAKALRELDRYTTLTEEVRTVAEWPPEIMTRVDESLRAARSVRESTSAECVEIDEVTASLATAVSDIVRTARTSDVDVRRSVDRTILDASQPLLDDELSWFASQGWSNSSPHN
;
A
#
# COMPACT_ATOMS: atom_id res chain seq x y z
N MET A 1 -16.12 -21.69 -3.47
CA MET A 1 -15.73 -21.39 -4.86
C MET A 1 -14.44 -22.12 -5.27
N ILE A 2 -13.29 -21.91 -4.60
CA ILE A 2 -12.02 -22.60 -4.94
C ILE A 2 -12.17 -24.13 -4.97
N ARG A 3 -12.77 -24.72 -3.93
CA ARG A 3 -13.04 -26.16 -3.88
C ARG A 3 -13.84 -26.66 -5.08
N SER A 4 -14.85 -25.91 -5.53
CA SER A 4 -15.67 -26.30 -6.70
C SER A 4 -14.88 -26.22 -8.01
N LEU A 5 -13.94 -25.29 -8.13
CA LEU A 5 -13.01 -25.25 -9.26
C LEU A 5 -12.15 -26.52 -9.29
N GLU A 6 -11.56 -26.89 -8.16
CA GLU A 6 -10.70 -28.08 -8.02
C GLU A 6 -11.44 -29.39 -8.24
N THR A 7 -12.65 -29.53 -7.68
CA THR A 7 -13.36 -30.82 -7.65
C THR A 7 -14.34 -31.02 -8.80
N THR A 8 -14.67 -29.97 -9.54
CA THR A 8 -15.75 -30.03 -10.53
C THR A 8 -15.36 -29.38 -11.86
N VAL A 9 -14.80 -28.17 -11.84
CA VAL A 9 -14.48 -27.46 -13.09
C VAL A 9 -13.21 -27.99 -13.74
N VAL A 10 -12.09 -28.06 -13.00
CA VAL A 10 -10.81 -28.55 -13.54
C VAL A 10 -10.93 -29.98 -14.09
N PRO A 11 -11.59 -30.94 -13.40
CA PRO A 11 -11.77 -32.30 -13.94
C PRO A 11 -12.69 -32.38 -15.16
N ALA A 12 -13.52 -31.35 -15.41
CA ALA A 12 -14.41 -31.29 -16.57
C ALA A 12 -13.75 -30.69 -17.82
N ILE A 13 -12.51 -30.18 -17.71
CA ILE A 13 -11.73 -29.70 -18.85
C ILE A 13 -11.26 -30.90 -19.66
N ASP A 14 -11.39 -30.80 -20.98
CA ASP A 14 -10.89 -31.82 -21.90
C ASP A 14 -9.39 -32.08 -21.68
N PRO A 15 -8.97 -33.32 -21.32
CA PRO A 15 -7.56 -33.64 -21.13
C PRO A 15 -6.72 -33.52 -22.40
N GLY A 16 -7.35 -33.47 -23.58
CA GLY A 16 -6.71 -33.19 -24.86
C GLY A 16 -6.21 -31.74 -25.02
N HIS A 17 -6.58 -30.82 -24.10
CA HIS A 17 -6.19 -29.41 -24.13
C HIS A 17 -5.25 -29.05 -22.96
N PRO A 18 -3.95 -29.38 -23.05
CA PRO A 18 -3.00 -29.18 -21.95
C PRO A 18 -2.86 -27.72 -21.51
N LEU A 19 -2.95 -26.77 -22.45
CA LEU A 19 -2.92 -25.35 -22.13
C LEU A 19 -4.11 -24.92 -21.24
N ALA A 20 -5.31 -25.47 -21.50
CA ALA A 20 -6.50 -25.14 -20.72
C ALA A 20 -6.38 -25.66 -19.27
N LEU A 21 -5.81 -26.86 -19.09
CA LEU A 21 -5.52 -27.42 -17.78
C LEU A 21 -4.49 -26.59 -17.01
N GLU A 22 -3.42 -26.16 -17.69
CA GLU A 22 -2.39 -25.31 -17.08
C GLU A 22 -2.96 -23.96 -16.64
N GLN A 23 -3.75 -23.29 -17.48
CA GLN A 23 -4.40 -22.03 -17.11
C GLN A 23 -5.37 -22.19 -15.95
N ALA A 24 -6.13 -23.29 -15.90
CA ALA A 24 -7.04 -23.56 -14.79
C ALA A 24 -6.29 -23.80 -13.46
N ASP A 25 -5.16 -24.51 -13.51
CA ASP A 25 -4.28 -24.70 -12.35
C ASP A 25 -3.67 -23.37 -11.88
N LEU A 26 -3.22 -22.51 -12.79
CA LEU A 26 -2.74 -21.16 -12.47
C LEU A 26 -3.82 -20.31 -11.78
N ILE A 27 -5.07 -20.37 -12.27
CA ILE A 27 -6.20 -19.67 -11.63
C ILE A 27 -6.43 -20.19 -10.21
N VAL A 28 -6.45 -21.52 -10.01
CA VAL A 28 -6.63 -22.12 -8.67
C VAL A 28 -5.52 -21.70 -7.72
N LYS A 29 -4.26 -21.77 -8.16
CA LYS A 29 -3.10 -21.30 -7.38
C LYS A 29 -3.21 -19.83 -7.00
N THR A 30 -3.61 -18.98 -7.94
CA THR A 30 -3.82 -17.55 -7.71
C THR A 30 -4.91 -17.30 -6.68
N LEU A 31 -6.03 -18.01 -6.76
CA LEU A 31 -7.13 -17.86 -5.80
C LEU A 31 -6.74 -18.31 -4.38
N HIS A 32 -5.95 -19.39 -4.25
CA HIS A 32 -5.41 -19.79 -2.95
C HIS A 32 -4.47 -18.75 -2.36
N MET A 33 -3.61 -18.15 -3.19
CA MET A 33 -2.74 -17.04 -2.79
C MET A 33 -3.55 -15.84 -2.31
N LEU A 34 -4.57 -15.41 -3.07
CA LEU A 34 -5.44 -14.31 -2.64
C LEU A 34 -6.12 -14.64 -1.31
N ARG A 35 -6.61 -15.88 -1.14
CA ARG A 35 -7.24 -16.34 0.09
C ARG A 35 -6.28 -16.31 1.28
N SER A 36 -5.02 -16.70 1.11
CA SER A 36 -4.03 -16.69 2.21
C SER A 36 -3.65 -15.27 2.63
N GLN A 37 -3.77 -14.31 1.73
CA GLN A 37 -3.49 -12.90 1.98
C GLN A 37 -4.65 -12.14 2.64
N LEU A 38 -5.91 -12.54 2.41
CA LEU A 38 -7.09 -11.86 2.97
C LEU A 38 -7.03 -11.58 4.47
N PRO A 39 -6.60 -12.50 5.36
CA PRO A 39 -6.50 -12.24 6.79
C PRO A 39 -5.53 -11.11 7.15
N GLN A 40 -4.51 -10.89 6.32
CA GLN A 40 -3.47 -9.89 6.55
C GLN A 40 -3.79 -8.54 5.89
N ARG A 41 -4.78 -8.48 4.99
CA ARG A 41 -5.08 -7.29 4.20
C ARG A 41 -5.40 -6.06 5.06
N ARG A 42 -6.24 -6.23 6.08
CA ARG A 42 -6.57 -5.15 7.01
C ARG A 42 -5.35 -4.68 7.79
N ALA A 43 -4.57 -5.62 8.33
CA ALA A 43 -3.37 -5.28 9.10
C ALA A 43 -2.34 -4.54 8.23
N LYS A 44 -2.18 -4.93 6.97
CA LYS A 44 -1.35 -4.21 6.00
C LYS A 44 -1.87 -2.79 5.75
N ALA A 45 -3.16 -2.64 5.45
CA ALA A 45 -3.78 -1.34 5.20
C ALA A 45 -3.57 -0.37 6.38
N LEU A 46 -3.76 -0.86 7.61
CA LEU A 46 -3.54 -0.05 8.82
C LEU A 46 -2.07 0.35 9.01
N ARG A 47 -1.10 -0.53 8.71
CA ARG A 47 0.33 -0.17 8.75
C ARG A 47 0.66 0.91 7.72
N GLU A 48 0.06 0.83 6.53
CA GLU A 48 0.25 1.83 5.49
C GLU A 48 -0.34 3.19 5.88
N LEU A 49 -1.57 3.19 6.43
CA LEU A 49 -2.21 4.38 7.01
C LEU A 49 -1.33 5.01 8.09
N ASP A 50 -0.82 4.21 9.04
CA ASP A 50 0.02 4.68 10.14
C ASP A 50 1.30 5.36 9.58
N ARG A 51 1.95 4.76 8.58
CA ARG A 51 3.15 5.33 7.95
C ARG A 51 2.88 6.65 7.23
N TYR A 52 1.83 6.72 6.41
CA TYR A 52 1.48 7.98 5.74
C TYR A 52 1.03 9.05 6.73
N THR A 53 0.43 8.67 7.86
CA THR A 53 0.09 9.59 8.95
C THR A 53 1.37 10.20 9.52
N THR A 54 2.34 9.36 9.91
CA THR A 54 3.65 9.82 10.42
C THR A 54 4.37 10.69 9.41
N LEU A 55 4.47 10.26 8.14
CA LEU A 55 5.12 11.05 7.09
C LEU A 55 4.46 12.42 6.92
N THR A 56 3.13 12.47 6.88
CA THR A 56 2.36 13.71 6.78
C THR A 56 2.61 14.62 7.99
N GLU A 57 2.69 14.05 9.19
CA GLU A 57 3.02 14.76 10.43
C GLU A 57 4.46 15.30 10.44
N GLU A 58 5.41 14.59 9.86
CA GLU A 58 6.78 15.07 9.74
C GLU A 58 6.88 16.23 8.73
N VAL A 59 6.37 16.04 7.50
CA VAL A 59 6.49 17.07 6.46
C VAL A 59 5.71 18.35 6.77
N ARG A 60 4.58 18.27 7.52
CA ARG A 60 3.84 19.48 7.95
C ARG A 60 4.65 20.37 8.89
N THR A 61 5.67 19.83 9.56
CA THR A 61 6.49 20.59 10.54
C THR A 61 7.74 21.20 9.95
N VAL A 62 8.09 20.85 8.70
CA VAL A 62 9.33 21.31 8.04
C VAL A 62 9.34 22.82 7.80
N ALA A 63 8.19 23.41 7.49
CA ALA A 63 8.03 24.83 7.23
C ALA A 63 6.58 25.27 7.48
N GLU A 64 6.35 26.59 7.42
CA GLU A 64 4.99 27.12 7.31
C GLU A 64 4.50 26.97 5.87
N TRP A 65 3.48 26.14 5.68
CA TRP A 65 2.88 25.89 4.38
C TRP A 65 1.67 26.80 4.13
N PRO A 66 1.31 27.04 2.86
CA PRO A 66 0.10 27.79 2.52
C PRO A 66 -1.15 27.25 3.23
N PRO A 67 -2.05 28.12 3.72
CA PRO A 67 -3.25 27.71 4.48
C PRO A 67 -4.12 26.68 3.76
N GLU A 68 -4.25 26.78 2.43
CA GLU A 68 -5.03 25.86 1.60
C GLU A 68 -4.44 24.45 1.54
N ILE A 69 -3.13 24.29 1.75
CA ILE A 69 -2.47 22.99 1.85
C ILE A 69 -2.64 22.47 3.27
N MET A 70 -2.43 23.32 4.28
CA MET A 70 -2.59 22.95 5.68
C MET A 70 -4.01 22.50 6.02
N THR A 71 -5.03 23.12 5.41
CA THR A 71 -6.43 22.70 5.55
C THR A 71 -6.61 21.25 5.08
N ARG A 72 -6.08 20.90 3.91
CA ARG A 72 -6.17 19.53 3.36
C ARG A 72 -5.37 18.52 4.18
N VAL A 73 -4.20 18.92 4.69
CA VAL A 73 -3.38 18.11 5.60
C VAL A 73 -4.14 17.79 6.88
N ASP A 74 -4.72 18.81 7.52
CA ASP A 74 -5.45 18.63 8.78
C ASP A 74 -6.74 17.83 8.58
N GLU A 75 -7.43 17.98 7.45
CA GLU A 75 -8.56 17.15 7.06
C GLU A 75 -8.16 15.68 6.89
N SER A 76 -7.09 15.42 6.15
CA SER A 76 -6.59 14.05 5.91
C SER A 76 -6.13 13.37 7.20
N LEU A 77 -5.42 14.09 8.08
CA LEU A 77 -4.99 13.57 9.39
C LEU A 77 -6.18 13.32 10.33
N ARG A 78 -7.24 14.13 10.25
CA ARG A 78 -8.47 13.88 11.00
C ARG A 78 -9.19 12.63 10.51
N ALA A 79 -9.31 12.46 9.19
CA ALA A 79 -9.88 11.26 8.60
C ALA A 79 -9.07 10.01 8.97
N ALA A 80 -7.73 10.11 8.93
CA ALA A 80 -6.82 9.02 9.31
C ALA A 80 -7.06 8.54 10.74
N ARG A 81 -7.14 9.46 11.70
CA ARG A 81 -7.47 9.12 13.10
C ARG A 81 -8.84 8.46 13.23
N SER A 82 -9.86 9.01 12.58
CA SER A 82 -11.22 8.47 12.61
C SER A 82 -11.28 7.02 12.10
N VAL A 83 -10.64 6.76 10.94
CA VAL A 83 -10.61 5.42 10.34
C VAL A 83 -9.76 4.45 11.17
N ARG A 84 -8.67 4.94 11.76
CA ARG A 84 -7.77 4.12 12.60
C ARG A 84 -8.44 3.62 13.87
N GLU A 85 -9.26 4.47 14.49
CA GLU A 85 -10.02 4.16 15.70
C GLU A 85 -11.26 3.30 15.42
N SER A 86 -11.75 3.30 14.16
CA SER A 86 -12.91 2.53 13.75
C SER A 86 -12.60 1.03 13.61
N THR A 87 -13.29 0.21 14.40
CA THR A 87 -13.23 -1.25 14.29
C THR A 87 -14.00 -1.79 13.08
N SER A 88 -14.92 -1.00 12.52
CA SER A 88 -15.77 -1.35 11.38
C SER A 88 -15.29 -0.79 10.05
N ALA A 89 -14.26 0.06 10.02
CA ALA A 89 -13.76 0.64 8.78
C ALA A 89 -13.35 -0.45 7.80
N GLU A 90 -13.78 -0.35 6.55
CA GLU A 90 -13.44 -1.32 5.52
C GLU A 90 -12.02 -1.07 4.98
N CYS A 91 -11.40 -2.07 4.34
CA CYS A 91 -10.07 -1.86 3.76
C CYS A 91 -10.07 -0.77 2.69
N VAL A 92 -11.15 -0.66 1.91
CA VAL A 92 -11.29 0.39 0.88
C VAL A 92 -11.29 1.78 1.49
N GLU A 93 -11.97 1.98 2.62
CA GLU A 93 -12.00 3.25 3.34
C GLU A 93 -10.61 3.61 3.89
N ILE A 94 -9.87 2.63 4.41
CA ILE A 94 -8.48 2.82 4.84
C ILE A 94 -7.59 3.23 3.67
N ASP A 95 -7.73 2.56 2.53
CA ASP A 95 -6.93 2.85 1.34
C ASP A 95 -7.23 4.26 0.80
N GLU A 96 -8.51 4.67 0.77
CA GLU A 96 -8.94 6.00 0.33
C GLU A 96 -8.35 7.12 1.20
N VAL A 97 -8.40 6.95 2.52
CA VAL A 97 -7.79 7.92 3.45
C VAL A 97 -6.27 7.94 3.34
N THR A 98 -5.64 6.78 3.15
CA THR A 98 -4.19 6.67 2.90
C THR A 98 -3.81 7.42 1.61
N ALA A 99 -4.59 7.27 0.54
CA ALA A 99 -4.38 8.00 -0.71
C ALA A 99 -4.57 9.53 -0.54
N SER A 100 -5.50 9.96 0.31
CA SER A 100 -5.66 11.38 0.67
C SER A 100 -4.41 11.95 1.36
N LEU A 101 -3.84 11.21 2.32
CA LEU A 101 -2.58 11.58 2.96
C LEU A 101 -1.42 11.66 1.94
N ALA A 102 -1.28 10.67 1.07
CA ALA A 102 -0.26 10.67 0.01
C ALA A 102 -0.40 11.88 -0.94
N THR A 103 -1.64 12.27 -1.24
CA THR A 103 -1.94 13.47 -2.03
C THR A 103 -1.53 14.75 -1.29
N ALA A 104 -1.84 14.85 0.01
CA ALA A 104 -1.43 15.99 0.83
C ALA A 104 0.10 16.12 0.93
N VAL A 105 0.82 15.01 1.12
CA VAL A 105 2.29 14.99 1.06
C VAL A 105 2.80 15.45 -0.31
N SER A 106 2.19 14.98 -1.40
CA SER A 106 2.57 15.39 -2.75
C SER A 106 2.38 16.88 -3.02
N ASP A 107 1.34 17.49 -2.45
CA ASP A 107 1.09 18.92 -2.54
C ASP A 107 2.13 19.74 -1.75
N ILE A 108 2.54 19.25 -0.56
CA ILE A 108 3.67 19.84 0.19
C ILE A 108 4.95 19.77 -0.62
N VAL A 109 5.30 18.59 -1.16
CA VAL A 109 6.50 18.40 -1.99
C VAL A 109 6.48 19.35 -3.19
N ARG A 110 5.35 19.47 -3.89
CA ARG A 110 5.22 20.38 -5.04
C ARG A 110 5.45 21.83 -4.63
N THR A 111 4.92 22.24 -3.49
CA THR A 111 5.06 23.61 -2.96
C THR A 111 6.50 23.91 -2.54
N ALA A 112 7.14 22.95 -1.87
CA ALA A 112 8.53 23.03 -1.45
C ALA A 112 9.51 23.27 -2.62
N ARG A 113 9.16 22.87 -3.85
CA ARG A 113 9.99 23.13 -5.04
C ARG A 113 10.15 24.62 -5.34
N THR A 114 9.17 25.44 -4.95
CA THR A 114 9.18 26.89 -5.11
C THR A 114 9.66 27.64 -3.87
N SER A 115 9.90 26.93 -2.76
CA SER A 115 10.45 27.47 -1.53
C SER A 115 11.98 27.57 -1.58
N ASP A 116 12.56 28.16 -0.53
CA ASP A 116 14.01 28.26 -0.36
C ASP A 116 14.70 26.89 -0.35
N VAL A 117 15.98 26.89 -0.74
CA VAL A 117 16.78 25.67 -0.91
C VAL A 117 16.84 24.78 0.33
N ASP A 118 16.83 25.40 1.52
CA ASP A 118 16.91 24.67 2.78
C ASP A 118 15.59 23.98 3.13
N VAL A 119 14.45 24.63 2.85
CA VAL A 119 13.11 24.01 2.99
C VAL A 119 12.99 22.84 2.05
N ARG A 120 13.33 23.03 0.77
CA ARG A 120 13.29 21.96 -0.23
C ARG A 120 14.14 20.76 0.18
N ARG A 121 15.40 21.00 0.58
CA ARG A 121 16.31 19.94 1.02
C ARG A 121 15.78 19.20 2.25
N SER A 122 15.14 19.92 3.17
CA SER A 122 14.57 19.33 4.38
C SER A 122 13.38 18.43 4.05
N VAL A 123 12.47 18.87 3.17
CA VAL A 123 11.38 18.02 2.65
C VAL A 123 11.94 16.80 1.92
N ASP A 124 12.86 16.99 0.98
CA ASP A 124 13.46 15.88 0.22
C ASP A 124 14.06 14.82 1.15
N ARG A 125 14.76 15.27 2.20
CA ARG A 125 15.33 14.37 3.21
C ARG A 125 14.26 13.60 3.96
N THR A 126 13.22 14.27 4.46
CA THR A 126 12.11 13.61 5.16
C THR A 126 11.44 12.55 4.28
N ILE A 127 11.20 12.85 3.00
CA ILE A 127 10.64 11.87 2.05
C ILE A 127 11.58 10.69 1.83
N LEU A 128 12.88 10.93 1.63
CA LEU A 128 13.86 9.87 1.40
C LEU A 128 14.00 8.96 2.62
N ASP A 129 14.06 9.53 3.82
CA ASP A 129 14.17 8.79 5.08
C ASP A 129 12.92 7.89 5.31
N ALA A 130 11.75 8.33 4.85
CA ALA A 130 10.51 7.54 4.92
C ALA A 130 10.32 6.53 3.78
N SER A 131 11.07 6.65 2.67
CA SER A 131 10.85 5.85 1.46
C SER A 131 11.31 4.38 1.59
N GLN A 132 12.44 4.13 2.26
CA GLN A 132 13.00 2.78 2.38
C GLN A 132 12.05 1.83 3.15
N PRO A 133 11.50 2.20 4.32
CA PRO A 133 10.54 1.34 5.03
C PRO A 133 9.24 1.09 4.26
N LEU A 134 8.80 2.02 3.41
CA LEU A 134 7.61 1.86 2.56
C LEU A 134 7.85 0.78 1.49
N LEU A 135 8.98 0.86 0.81
CA LEU A 135 9.37 -0.12 -0.22
C LEU A 135 9.57 -1.51 0.37
N ASP A 136 10.23 -1.61 1.54
CA ASP A 136 10.47 -2.90 2.19
C ASP A 136 9.16 -3.60 2.57
N ASP A 137 8.16 -2.87 3.09
CA ASP A 137 6.86 -3.46 3.44
C ASP A 137 6.07 -3.86 2.19
N GLU A 138 6.10 -3.07 1.13
CA GLU A 138 5.45 -3.39 -0.13
C GLU A 138 6.05 -4.66 -0.76
N LEU A 139 7.37 -4.76 -0.80
CA LEU A 139 8.09 -5.94 -1.28
C LEU A 139 7.86 -7.17 -0.40
N SER A 140 7.76 -7.01 0.92
CA SER A 140 7.49 -8.11 1.85
C SER A 140 6.15 -8.82 1.55
N TRP A 141 5.17 -8.09 1.02
CA TRP A 141 3.89 -8.64 0.60
C TRP A 141 4.03 -9.62 -0.58
N PHE A 142 4.95 -9.31 -1.49
CA PHE A 142 5.26 -10.13 -2.66
C PHE A 142 6.31 -11.22 -2.37
N ALA A 143 7.02 -11.17 -1.24
CA ALA A 143 8.04 -12.14 -0.88
C ALA A 143 7.50 -13.59 -0.83
N SER A 144 6.24 -13.77 -0.42
CA SER A 144 5.55 -15.07 -0.42
C SER A 144 5.38 -15.69 -1.82
N GLN A 145 5.58 -14.91 -2.88
CA GLN A 145 5.44 -15.34 -4.28
C GLN A 145 6.75 -15.93 -4.84
N GLY A 146 7.86 -15.91 -4.08
CA GLY A 146 9.16 -16.45 -4.51
C GLY A 146 9.97 -15.51 -5.40
N TRP A 147 9.58 -14.23 -5.48
CA TRP A 147 10.24 -13.23 -6.34
C TRP A 147 11.49 -12.62 -5.68
N SER A 148 11.59 -12.64 -4.35
CA SER A 148 12.75 -12.15 -3.60
C SER A 148 13.74 -13.29 -3.30
N ASN A 149 14.29 -13.91 -4.34
CA ASN A 149 15.53 -14.68 -4.19
C ASN A 149 16.74 -13.74 -4.27
N SER A 150 16.90 -12.86 -3.29
CA SER A 150 18.22 -12.34 -2.96
C SER A 150 18.93 -13.42 -2.16
N SER A 151 19.38 -14.46 -2.87
CA SER A 151 20.45 -15.32 -2.37
C SER A 151 21.68 -14.43 -2.14
N PRO A 152 22.28 -14.41 -0.94
CA PRO A 152 23.59 -13.80 -0.78
C PRO A 152 24.60 -14.72 -1.48
N HIS A 153 24.99 -14.36 -2.70
CA HIS A 153 26.20 -14.90 -3.30
C HIS A 153 27.37 -13.96 -2.96
N ASN A 154 28.26 -14.49 -2.12
CA ASN A 154 29.58 -14.02 -1.67
C ASN A 154 29.63 -12.89 -0.63
#